data_AF-A0A433BZ88-F1
#
_entry.id   AF-A0A433BZ88-F1
#
_cell.length_a   1.000
_cell.length_b   1.000
_cell.length_c   1.000
_cell.angle_alpha   90.00
_cell.angle_beta   90.00
_cell.angle_gamma   90.00
#
_symmetry.space_group_name_H-M   'P 1'
#
loop_
_entity.id
_entity.type
_entity.pdbx_description
1 polymer ?
#
loop_
_entity_poly.entity_id
_entity_poly.type
_entity_poly.pdbx_seq_one_letter_code
_entity_poly.pdbx_strand_id
1 'polypeptide(L)'
;MSRAAFQWADPFLLDQQLTDDERMIRDAAAAYCQDKLAPRVLEAFRHEKTDPAIFREMGELGLLGPTIPEQYGGPGLNYVAYGLIAREVERVDSGYRSMASVQSSLVMVPIY
;
A
#
# COMPACT_ATOMS: atom_id res chain seq x y z
N MET A 1 18.78 -9.81 -34.27
CA MET A 1 17.74 -9.93 -33.23
C MET A 1 18.29 -9.31 -31.95
N SER A 2 17.65 -8.28 -31.39
CA SER A 2 18.04 -7.82 -30.05
C SER A 2 17.56 -8.83 -29.01
N ARG A 3 18.44 -9.22 -28.10
CA ARG A 3 18.09 -10.08 -26.96
C ARG A 3 17.18 -9.28 -26.03
N ALA A 4 16.11 -9.88 -25.51
CA ALA A 4 15.28 -9.24 -24.49
C ALA A 4 16.16 -8.88 -23.27
N ALA A 5 15.95 -7.69 -22.71
CA ALA A 5 16.69 -7.24 -21.54
C ALA A 5 16.18 -7.96 -20.28
N PHE A 6 17.08 -8.53 -19.50
CA PHE A 6 16.75 -9.16 -18.22
C PHE A 6 16.76 -8.12 -17.09
N GLN A 7 15.70 -8.08 -16.28
CA GLN A 7 15.57 -7.21 -15.12
C GLN A 7 15.69 -8.03 -13.84
N TRP A 8 16.81 -7.93 -13.11
CA TRP A 8 17.06 -8.80 -11.95
C TRP A 8 16.10 -8.56 -10.78
N ALA A 9 15.63 -7.32 -10.60
CA ALA A 9 14.69 -6.95 -9.53
C ALA A 9 13.24 -7.32 -9.86
N ASP A 10 12.95 -7.64 -11.13
CA ASP A 10 11.65 -8.09 -11.63
C ASP A 10 11.81 -9.13 -12.75
N PRO A 11 12.30 -10.36 -12.45
CA PRO A 11 12.70 -11.34 -13.47
C PRO A 11 11.58 -11.79 -14.41
N PHE A 12 10.33 -11.74 -13.93
CA PHE A 12 9.14 -12.12 -14.68
C PHE A 12 8.31 -10.91 -15.11
N LEU A 13 8.86 -9.70 -14.97
CA LEU A 13 8.26 -8.46 -15.45
C LEU A 13 6.85 -8.27 -14.89
N LEU A 14 6.66 -8.48 -13.58
CA LEU A 14 5.42 -8.19 -12.86
C LEU A 14 4.90 -6.81 -13.24
N ASP A 15 5.78 -5.81 -13.35
CA ASP A 15 5.38 -4.47 -13.76
C ASP A 15 4.60 -4.45 -15.09
N GLN A 16 4.97 -5.29 -16.06
CA GLN A 16 4.28 -5.42 -17.36
C GLN A 16 2.98 -6.23 -17.28
N GLN A 17 2.76 -6.96 -16.19
CA GLN A 17 1.54 -7.73 -15.95
C GLN A 17 0.45 -6.91 -15.25
N LEU A 18 0.81 -5.76 -14.67
CA LEU A 18 -0.12 -4.86 -13.99
C LEU A 18 -0.86 -3.97 -14.99
N THR A 19 -2.06 -3.54 -14.61
CA THR A 19 -2.75 -2.45 -15.31
C THR A 19 -2.08 -1.10 -15.02
N ASP A 20 -2.40 -0.07 -15.82
CA ASP A 20 -1.92 1.29 -15.56
C ASP A 20 -2.38 1.80 -14.18
N ASP A 21 -3.63 1.56 -13.82
CA ASP A 21 -4.18 1.94 -12.51
C ASP A 21 -3.47 1.23 -11.36
N GLU A 22 -3.18 -0.07 -11.50
CA GLU A 22 -2.43 -0.83 -10.49
C GLU A 22 -1.01 -0.31 -10.31
N ARG A 23 -0.32 0.06 -11.41
CA ARG A 23 1.00 0.71 -11.34
C ARG A 23 0.91 2.07 -10.65
N MET A 24 -0.06 2.89 -11.01
CA MET A 24 -0.26 4.21 -10.40
C MET A 24 -0.51 4.12 -8.88
N ILE A 25 -1.37 3.19 -8.45
CA ILE A 25 -1.65 2.97 -7.03
C ILE A 25 -0.42 2.45 -6.27
N ARG A 26 0.31 1.50 -6.85
CA ARG A 26 1.57 1.02 -6.27
C ARG A 26 2.57 2.17 -6.10
N ASP A 27 2.75 2.98 -7.12
CA ASP A 27 3.73 4.07 -7.11
C ASP A 27 3.33 5.17 -6.13
N ALA A 28 2.04 5.48 -6.01
CA ALA A 28 1.51 6.39 -4.99
C ALA A 28 1.73 5.86 -3.56
N ALA A 29 1.44 4.57 -3.33
CA ALA A 29 1.71 3.93 -2.04
C ALA A 29 3.20 3.93 -1.71
N ALA A 30 4.07 3.59 -2.68
CA ALA A 30 5.52 3.61 -2.52
C ALA A 30 6.03 5.01 -2.15
N ALA A 31 5.58 6.06 -2.85
CA ALA A 31 5.96 7.44 -2.57
C ALA A 31 5.60 7.85 -1.13
N TYR A 32 4.35 7.62 -0.71
CA TYR A 32 3.93 7.88 0.67
C TYR A 32 4.78 7.10 1.69
N CYS A 33 5.02 5.82 1.43
CA CYS A 33 5.78 4.97 2.35
C CYS A 33 7.22 5.47 2.52
N GLN A 34 7.90 5.84 1.44
CA GLN A 34 9.27 6.34 1.51
C GLN A 34 9.35 7.77 2.09
N ASP A 35 8.40 8.64 1.76
CA ASP A 35 8.44 10.05 2.21
C ASP A 35 7.95 10.23 3.65
N LYS A 36 6.99 9.41 4.09
CA LYS A 36 6.26 9.62 5.35
C LYS A 36 6.47 8.51 6.37
N LEU A 37 6.51 7.24 5.97
CA LEU A 37 6.65 6.13 6.91
C LEU A 37 8.11 5.81 7.22
N ALA A 38 8.97 5.74 6.20
CA ALA A 38 10.37 5.37 6.35
C ALA A 38 11.16 6.29 7.33
N PRO A 39 10.95 7.61 7.36
CA PRO A 39 11.62 8.46 8.35
C PRO A 39 11.16 8.24 9.79
N ARG A 40 9.96 7.67 10.00
CA ARG A 40 9.35 7.47 11.34
C ARG A 40 9.74 6.13 11.96
N VAL A 41 10.00 5.12 11.14
CA VAL A 41 10.03 3.71 11.57
C VAL A 41 11.07 3.41 12.66
N LEU A 42 12.28 3.98 12.58
CA LEU A 42 13.36 3.64 13.51
C LEU A 42 13.04 4.07 14.95
N GLU A 43 12.53 5.30 15.13
CA GLU A 43 12.16 5.82 16.44
C GLU A 43 10.84 5.21 16.91
N ALA A 44 9.87 5.04 16.01
CA ALA A 44 8.59 4.39 16.29
C ALA A 44 8.79 2.97 16.83
N PHE A 45 9.61 2.16 16.14
CA PHE A 45 9.91 0.79 16.53
C PHE A 45 10.69 0.74 17.84
N ARG A 46 11.78 1.52 17.97
CA ARG A 46 12.65 1.53 19.16
C ARG A 46 11.90 1.91 20.43
N HIS A 47 10.93 2.82 20.32
CA HIS A 47 10.22 3.38 21.47
C HIS A 47 8.79 2.87 21.61
N GLU A 48 8.39 1.86 20.83
CA GLU A 48 7.06 1.25 20.85
C GLU A 48 5.93 2.29 20.73
N LYS A 49 6.08 3.23 19.79
CA LYS A 49 5.11 4.31 19.55
C LYS A 49 4.64 4.28 18.11
N THR A 50 3.37 4.62 17.93
CA THR A 50 2.75 4.83 16.62
C THR A 50 2.08 6.18 16.60
N ASP A 51 2.30 6.95 15.53
CA ASP A 51 1.61 8.21 15.30
C ASP A 51 0.20 7.95 14.75
N PRO A 52 -0.89 8.30 15.47
CA PRO A 52 -2.26 8.12 14.98
C PRO A 52 -2.57 8.91 13.71
N ALA A 53 -1.80 9.96 13.37
CA ALA A 53 -1.98 10.73 12.14
C ALA A 53 -1.81 9.86 10.88
N ILE A 54 -1.04 8.76 10.96
CA ILE A 54 -0.83 7.81 9.85
C ILE A 54 -2.15 7.28 9.28
N PHE A 55 -3.17 7.05 10.12
CA PHE A 55 -4.49 6.62 9.61
C PHE A 55 -5.15 7.68 8.74
N ARG A 56 -5.03 8.97 9.10
CA ARG A 56 -5.60 10.07 8.31
C ARG A 56 -4.83 10.24 7.01
N GLU A 57 -3.49 10.22 7.08
CA GLU A 57 -2.63 10.30 5.90
C GLU A 57 -2.92 9.16 4.90
N MET A 58 -3.02 7.92 5.38
CA MET A 58 -3.38 6.77 4.53
C MET A 58 -4.80 6.88 3.96
N GLY A 59 -5.76 7.39 4.75
CA GLY A 59 -7.14 7.59 4.31
C GLY A 59 -7.28 8.65 3.21
N GLU A 60 -6.58 9.78 3.34
CA GLU A 60 -6.55 10.86 2.34
C GLU A 60 -5.99 10.40 0.99
N LEU A 61 -5.11 9.39 1.00
CA LEU A 61 -4.52 8.79 -0.21
C LEU A 61 -5.30 7.57 -0.74
N GLY A 62 -6.42 7.18 -0.10
CA GLY A 62 -7.19 6.00 -0.50
C GLY A 62 -6.49 4.66 -0.22
N LEU A 63 -5.56 4.61 0.73
CA LEU A 63 -4.83 3.38 1.08
C LEU A 63 -5.57 2.51 2.11
N LEU A 64 -6.71 2.98 2.63
CA LEU A 64 -7.56 2.28 3.59
C LEU A 64 -8.89 1.87 2.94
N GLY A 65 -9.30 0.63 3.21
CA GLY A 65 -10.43 -0.01 2.54
C GLY A 65 -10.34 0.02 1.01
N PRO A 66 -9.23 -0.39 0.35
CA PRO A 66 -9.07 -0.21 -1.09
C PRO A 66 -10.22 -0.79 -1.93
N THR A 67 -10.80 -1.90 -1.48
CA THR A 67 -11.89 -2.59 -2.19
C THR A 67 -13.29 -2.07 -1.84
N ILE A 68 -13.40 -1.08 -0.97
CA ILE A 68 -14.68 -0.49 -0.57
C ILE A 68 -15.17 0.44 -1.68
N PRO A 69 -16.43 0.37 -2.11
CA PRO A 69 -16.97 1.23 -3.17
C PRO A 69 -16.91 2.73 -2.89
N GLU A 70 -16.82 3.53 -3.96
CA GLU A 70 -16.84 5.01 -3.91
C GLU A 70 -18.07 5.59 -3.23
N GLN A 71 -19.24 4.95 -3.33
CA GLN A 71 -20.46 5.39 -2.64
C GLN A 71 -20.32 5.44 -1.10
N TYR A 72 -19.34 4.72 -0.54
CA TYR A 72 -19.01 4.72 0.89
C TYR A 72 -17.69 5.44 1.19
N GLY A 73 -17.14 6.17 0.22
CA GLY A 73 -15.89 6.93 0.35
C GLY A 73 -14.61 6.09 0.22
N GLY A 74 -14.71 4.81 -0.16
CA GLY A 74 -13.55 4.01 -0.54
C GLY A 74 -13.15 4.24 -2.01
N PRO A 75 -11.99 3.74 -2.46
CA PRO A 75 -11.51 3.98 -3.81
C PRO A 75 -11.98 2.94 -4.86
N GLY A 76 -12.76 1.92 -4.46
CA GLY A 76 -13.36 0.95 -5.38
C GLY A 76 -12.35 0.09 -6.17
N LEU A 77 -11.15 -0.11 -5.64
CA LEU A 77 -10.04 -0.80 -6.30
C LEU A 77 -10.18 -2.34 -6.23
N ASN A 78 -9.39 -3.03 -7.04
CA ASN A 78 -9.34 -4.49 -7.06
C ASN A 78 -8.38 -5.05 -5.98
N TYR A 79 -8.41 -6.38 -5.82
CA TYR A 79 -7.55 -7.07 -4.84
C TYR A 79 -6.05 -7.07 -5.21
N VAL A 80 -5.69 -6.93 -6.49
CA VAL A 80 -4.29 -6.81 -6.91
C VAL A 80 -3.72 -5.49 -6.39
N ALA A 81 -4.43 -4.38 -6.61
CA ALA A 81 -4.10 -3.07 -6.07
C ALA A 81 -4.02 -3.10 -4.54
N TYR A 82 -4.95 -3.77 -3.85
CA TYR A 82 -4.84 -3.95 -2.39
C TYR A 82 -3.55 -4.69 -2.00
N GLY A 83 -3.20 -5.78 -2.69
CA GLY A 83 -1.95 -6.50 -2.46
C GLY A 83 -0.69 -5.66 -2.73
N LEU A 84 -0.72 -4.80 -3.75
CA LEU A 84 0.37 -3.87 -4.08
C LEU A 84 0.54 -2.80 -2.99
N ILE A 85 -0.55 -2.23 -2.48
CA ILE A 85 -0.51 -1.29 -1.34
C ILE A 85 0.11 -1.99 -0.13
N ALA A 86 -0.36 -3.19 0.21
CA ALA A 86 0.20 -3.95 1.34
C ALA A 86 1.70 -4.24 1.16
N ARG A 87 2.14 -4.60 -0.04
CA ARG A 87 3.56 -4.82 -0.38
C ARG A 87 4.41 -3.58 -0.16
N GLU A 88 3.95 -2.41 -0.59
CA GLU A 88 4.72 -1.17 -0.43
C GLU A 88 4.74 -0.65 1.01
N VAL A 89 3.64 -0.82 1.75
CA VAL A 89 3.60 -0.45 3.18
C VAL A 89 4.49 -1.36 4.01
N GLU A 90 4.41 -2.68 3.80
CA GLU A 90 5.22 -3.65 4.55
C GLU A 90 6.70 -3.66 4.14
N ARG A 91 7.03 -3.11 2.96
CA ARG A 91 8.43 -2.81 2.60
C ARG A 91 9.10 -1.89 3.62
N VAL A 92 8.32 -1.03 4.28
CA VAL A 92 8.82 -0.18 5.38
C VAL A 92 8.73 -0.92 6.71
N ASP A 93 7.53 -1.36 7.10
CA ASP A 93 7.33 -2.08 8.37
C ASP A 93 6.02 -2.87 8.41
N SER A 94 6.07 -4.07 8.98
CA SER A 94 4.92 -4.96 9.15
C SER A 94 3.85 -4.40 10.11
N GLY A 95 4.22 -3.55 11.07
CA GLY A 95 3.30 -2.88 11.98
C GLY A 95 2.37 -1.91 11.26
N TYR A 96 2.91 -1.10 10.33
CA TYR A 96 2.09 -0.20 9.50
C TYR A 96 1.14 -0.97 8.60
N ARG A 97 1.60 -2.06 7.97
CA ARG A 97 0.71 -2.92 7.17
C ARG A 97 -0.35 -3.58 8.04
N SER A 98 -0.04 -3.93 9.29
CA SER A 98 -1.01 -4.50 10.25
C SER A 98 -2.15 -3.54 10.55
N MET A 99 -1.84 -2.27 10.79
CA MET A 99 -2.83 -1.21 10.99
C MET A 99 -3.75 -1.07 9.76
N ALA A 100 -3.18 -1.01 8.56
CA ALA A 100 -3.94 -0.92 7.31
C ALA A 100 -4.81 -2.16 7.07
N SER A 101 -4.30 -3.36 7.36
CA SER A 101 -5.05 -4.62 7.23
C SER A 101 -6.23 -4.71 8.20
N VAL A 102 -6.03 -4.34 9.48
CA VAL A 102 -7.11 -4.33 10.47
C VAL A 102 -8.21 -3.38 10.02
N GLN A 103 -7.84 -2.12 9.71
CA GLN A 103 -8.81 -1.12 9.31
C GLN A 103 -9.58 -1.54 8.04
N SER A 104 -8.88 -2.05 7.03
CA SER A 104 -9.49 -2.39 5.76
C SER A 104 -10.30 -3.70 5.85
N SER A 105 -9.65 -4.80 6.20
CA SER A 105 -10.21 -6.14 6.05
C SER A 105 -10.93 -6.66 7.30
N LEU A 106 -10.62 -6.14 8.49
CA LEU A 106 -11.22 -6.61 9.74
C LEU A 106 -12.25 -5.62 10.32
N VAL A 107 -12.35 -4.42 9.76
CA VAL A 107 -13.33 -3.40 10.17
C VAL A 107 -14.20 -2.98 9.00
N MET A 108 -13.64 -2.37 7.95
CA MET A 108 -14.46 -1.84 6.85
C MET A 108 -15.17 -2.94 6.06
N VAL A 109 -14.47 -4.02 5.70
CA VAL A 109 -15.05 -5.16 4.95
C VAL A 109 -16.25 -5.81 5.66
N PRO A 110 -16.20 -6.19 6.95
CA PRO A 110 -17.37 -6.80 7.59
C PRO A 110 -18.54 -5.83 7.88
N ILE A 111 -18.32 -4.52 7.76
CA ILE A 111 -19.37 -3.50 7.92
C ILE A 111 -20.09 -3.23 6.58
N TYR A 112 -19.36 -3.28 5.47
CA TYR A 112 -19.85 -3.09 4.10
C TYR A 112 -20.60 -4.32 3.58
#